data_AF-A0A955GB11-F1
#
_entry.id   AF-A0A955GB11-F1
#
_cell.length_a   1.000
_cell.length_b   1.000
_cell.length_c   1.000
_cell.angle_alpha   90.00
_cell.angle_beta   90.00
_cell.angle_gamma   90.00
#
_symmetry.space_group_name_H-M   'P 1'
#
loop_
_entity.id
_entity.type
_entity.pdbx_description
1 polymer ?
#
loop_
_entity_poly.entity_id
_entity_poly.type
_entity_poly.pdbx_seq_one_letter_code
_entity_poly.pdbx_strand_id
1 'polypeptide(L)'
;MKRHVKRVIYDVVGILLILISPFLGWIPGPGGIPVFLAGLGLLAVHNDWAKRILDWAKINADHLLASLFPRKKSIERVHDAIGILLIILSGVAFYYLTPPLQYILAIALLSSATFWLLYNRRRYHWFIKKH
;
A
#
# COMPACT_ATOMS: atom_id res chain seq x y z
N MET A 1 -19.45 9.14 -30.08
CA MET A 1 -18.48 9.88 -29.24
C MET A 1 -18.26 9.28 -27.84
N LYS A 2 -19.30 8.91 -27.07
CA LYS A 2 -19.18 8.44 -25.67
C LYS A 2 -18.37 7.14 -25.44
N ARG A 3 -18.29 6.23 -26.42
CA ARG A 3 -17.55 4.94 -26.29
C ARG A 3 -16.03 5.10 -26.31
N HIS A 4 -15.50 5.94 -27.22
CA HIS A 4 -14.05 6.16 -27.33
C HIS A 4 -13.50 6.93 -26.13
N VAL A 5 -14.26 7.91 -25.62
CA VAL A 5 -13.89 8.67 -24.41
C VAL A 5 -13.79 7.77 -23.19
N LYS A 6 -14.75 6.84 -22.99
CA LYS A 6 -14.68 5.87 -21.88
C LYS A 6 -13.43 5.00 -21.96
N ARG A 7 -13.09 4.49 -23.15
CA ARG A 7 -11.88 3.68 -23.36
C ARG A 7 -10.62 4.45 -22.97
N VAL A 8 -10.47 5.69 -23.44
CA VAL A 8 -9.31 6.55 -23.10
C VAL A 8 -9.23 6.81 -21.60
N ILE A 9 -10.35 7.02 -20.91
CA ILE A 9 -10.37 7.21 -19.46
C ILE A 9 -9.84 5.97 -18.73
N TYR A 10 -10.31 4.77 -19.10
CA TYR A 10 -9.84 3.53 -18.48
C TYR A 10 -8.35 3.27 -18.73
N ASP A 11 -7.87 3.60 -19.93
CA ASP A 11 -6.46 3.47 -20.30
C ASP A 11 -5.58 4.44 -19.49
N VAL A 12 -5.98 5.71 -19.40
CA VAL A 12 -5.25 6.72 -18.62
C VAL A 12 -5.25 6.36 -17.14
N VAL A 13 -6.39 5.99 -16.57
CA VAL A 13 -6.50 5.65 -15.14
C VAL A 13 -5.69 4.40 -14.80
N GLY A 14 -5.75 3.35 -15.61
CA GLY A 14 -4.98 2.14 -15.29
C GLY A 14 -3.48 2.30 -15.53
N ILE A 15 -3.03 3.13 -16.48
CA ILE A 15 -1.61 3.52 -16.60
C ILE A 15 -1.18 4.29 -15.35
N LEU A 16 -2.00 5.23 -14.89
CA LEU A 16 -1.73 5.98 -13.66
C LEU A 16 -1.57 5.05 -12.46
N LEU A 17 -2.47 4.07 -12.31
CA LEU A 17 -2.42 3.08 -11.23
C LEU A 17 -1.17 2.19 -11.31
N ILE A 18 -0.75 1.79 -12.51
CA ILE A 18 0.48 1.02 -12.73
C ILE A 18 1.72 1.86 -12.39
N LEU A 19 1.74 3.15 -12.74
CA LEU A 19 2.85 4.05 -12.43
C LEU A 19 2.94 4.39 -10.94
N ILE A 20 1.81 4.51 -10.26
CA ILE A 20 1.73 4.81 -8.83
C ILE A 20 2.03 3.56 -7.96
N SER A 21 1.77 2.36 -8.49
CA SER A 21 2.04 1.09 -7.83
C SER A 21 3.44 0.94 -7.20
N PRO A 22 4.56 1.27 -7.88
CA PRO A 22 5.89 1.18 -7.27
C PRO A 22 6.09 2.21 -6.14
N PHE A 23 5.44 3.37 -6.21
CA PHE A 23 5.47 4.36 -5.12
C PHE A 23 4.65 3.90 -3.90
N LEU A 24 3.52 3.23 -4.13
CA LEU A 24 2.73 2.57 -3.08
C LEU A 24 3.36 1.26 -2.59
N GLY A 25 4.40 0.79 -3.28
CA GLY A 25 5.27 -0.30 -2.84
C GLY A 25 5.94 -0.07 -1.49
N TRP A 26 6.02 1.19 -1.07
CA TRP A 26 6.49 1.59 0.25
C TRP A 26 5.44 1.43 1.35
N ILE A 27 4.15 1.27 1.05
CA ILE A 27 3.15 1.03 2.11
C ILE A 27 3.41 -0.38 2.66
N PRO A 28 3.56 -0.56 3.99
CA PRO A 28 3.87 -1.86 4.55
C PRO A 28 2.73 -2.78 4.16
N GLY A 29 3.04 -3.99 3.69
CA GLY A 29 2.08 -4.98 3.19
C GLY A 29 2.01 -5.09 1.68
N PRO A 30 1.14 -5.98 1.16
CA PRO A 30 0.90 -6.12 -0.26
C PRO A 30 0.08 -4.91 -0.77
N GLY A 31 0.56 -3.67 -0.63
CA GLY A 31 -0.20 -2.46 -0.99
C GLY A 31 -0.03 -2.08 -2.47
N GLY A 32 1.21 -2.08 -2.97
CA GLY A 32 1.50 -1.75 -4.37
C GLY A 32 1.01 -2.81 -5.37
N ILE A 33 0.83 -4.06 -4.93
CA ILE A 33 0.49 -5.21 -5.79
C ILE A 33 -0.99 -5.23 -6.18
N PRO A 34 -1.96 -5.12 -5.25
CA PRO A 34 -3.36 -4.95 -5.59
C PRO A 34 -3.58 -3.72 -6.48
N VAL A 35 -2.85 -2.63 -6.25
CA VAL A 35 -2.97 -1.41 -7.07
C VAL A 35 -2.42 -1.63 -8.48
N PHE A 36 -1.28 -2.31 -8.62
CA PHE A 36 -0.74 -2.72 -9.91
C PHE A 36 -1.70 -3.63 -10.69
N LEU A 37 -2.21 -4.68 -10.03
CA LEU A 37 -3.14 -5.64 -10.62
C LEU A 37 -4.50 -5.00 -10.91
N ALA A 38 -4.95 -4.03 -10.11
CA ALA A 38 -6.15 -3.25 -10.38
C ALA A 38 -5.96 -2.35 -11.61
N GLY A 39 -4.80 -1.70 -11.76
CA GLY A 39 -4.47 -0.91 -12.94
C GLY A 39 -4.44 -1.74 -14.22
N LEU A 40 -3.76 -2.90 -14.19
CA LEU A 40 -3.78 -3.86 -15.29
C LEU A 40 -5.17 -4.43 -15.57
N GLY A 41 -5.93 -4.73 -14.51
CA GLY A 41 -7.32 -5.18 -14.61
C GLY A 41 -8.22 -4.17 -15.31
N LEU A 42 -8.02 -2.88 -15.03
CA LEU A 42 -8.76 -1.79 -15.66
C LEU A 42 -8.42 -1.64 -17.15
N LEU A 43 -7.13 -1.74 -17.51
CA LEU A 43 -6.70 -1.74 -18.92
C LEU A 43 -7.18 -2.98 -19.68
N ALA A 44 -7.24 -4.13 -19.01
CA ALA A 44 -7.65 -5.40 -19.60
C ALA A 44 -9.11 -5.42 -20.05
N VAL A 45 -9.95 -4.48 -19.57
CA VAL A 45 -11.36 -4.36 -19.99
C VAL A 45 -11.49 -4.02 -21.47
N HIS A 46 -10.57 -3.22 -22.01
CA HIS A 46 -10.66 -2.71 -23.39
C HIS A 46 -9.46 -3.08 -24.27
N ASN A 47 -8.43 -3.72 -23.70
CA ASN A 47 -7.20 -4.06 -24.41
C ASN A 47 -6.77 -5.50 -24.17
N ASP A 48 -6.75 -6.29 -25.24
CA ASP A 48 -6.34 -7.70 -25.18
C ASP A 48 -4.87 -7.88 -24.79
N TRP A 49 -4.01 -6.92 -25.12
CA TRP A 49 -2.60 -6.95 -24.70
C TRP A 49 -2.46 -6.85 -23.17
N ALA A 50 -3.25 -5.99 -22.53
CA ALA A 50 -3.22 -5.81 -21.08
C ALA A 50 -3.79 -7.03 -20.36
N LYS A 51 -4.78 -7.69 -20.96
CA LYS A 51 -5.30 -8.98 -20.48
C LYS A 51 -4.23 -10.06 -20.49
N ARG A 52 -3.46 -10.19 -21.58
CA ARG A 52 -2.33 -11.13 -21.67
C ARG A 52 -1.26 -10.85 -20.61
N ILE A 53 -0.95 -9.58 -20.35
CA ILE A 53 0.01 -9.20 -19.30
C ILE A 53 -0.55 -9.50 -17.91
N LEU A 54 -1.83 -9.23 -17.66
CA LEU A 54 -2.48 -9.54 -16.39
C LEU A 54 -2.47 -11.05 -16.11
N ASP A 55 -2.77 -11.87 -17.12
CA ASP A 55 -2.78 -13.32 -16.99
C ASP A 55 -1.36 -13.87 -16.78
N TRP A 56 -0.38 -13.35 -17.53
CA TRP A 56 1.04 -13.66 -17.29
C TRP A 56 1.49 -13.24 -15.89
N ALA A 57 1.06 -12.07 -15.41
CA ALA A 57 1.40 -11.54 -14.10
C ALA A 57 0.74 -12.31 -12.95
N LYS A 58 -0.45 -12.87 -13.16
CA LYS A 58 -1.11 -13.78 -12.21
C LYS A 58 -0.37 -15.11 -12.10
N ILE A 59 0.04 -15.68 -13.23
CA ILE A 59 0.78 -16.96 -13.28
C ILE A 59 2.18 -16.81 -12.69
N ASN A 60 2.86 -15.71 -12.99
CA ASN A 60 4.22 -15.42 -12.54
C ASN A 60 4.24 -14.48 -11.32
N ALA A 61 3.13 -14.39 -10.60
CA ALA A 61 2.97 -13.46 -9.50
C ALA A 61 4.11 -13.61 -8.49
N ASP A 62 4.41 -14.83 -8.05
CA ASP A 62 5.45 -15.08 -7.04
C ASP A 62 6.84 -14.57 -7.45
N HIS A 63 7.20 -14.72 -8.74
CA HIS A 63 8.50 -14.27 -9.26
C HIS A 63 8.54 -12.74 -9.47
N LEU A 64 7.45 -12.16 -9.97
CA LEU A 64 7.30 -10.71 -10.09
C LEU A 64 7.31 -10.04 -8.72
N LEU A 65 6.67 -10.66 -7.74
CA LEU A 65 6.65 -10.23 -6.35
C LEU A 65 8.06 -10.23 -5.76
N ALA A 66 8.84 -11.28 -6.02
CA ALA A 66 10.22 -11.37 -5.57
C ALA A 66 11.14 -10.33 -6.23
N SER A 67 10.91 -10.00 -7.50
CA SER A 67 11.73 -9.06 -8.28
C SER A 67 11.38 -7.59 -8.02
N LEU A 68 10.08 -7.25 -7.95
CA LEU A 68 9.60 -5.88 -7.75
C LEU A 68 9.59 -5.47 -6.27
N PHE A 69 9.38 -6.43 -5.37
CA PHE A 69 9.36 -6.21 -3.93
C PHE A 69 10.33 -7.18 -3.23
N PRO A 70 11.65 -7.07 -3.51
CA PRO A 70 12.64 -7.86 -2.82
C PRO A 70 12.49 -7.61 -1.33
N ARG A 71 12.32 -8.69 -0.54
CA ARG A 71 12.11 -8.64 0.91
C ARG A 71 13.31 -7.99 1.60
N LYS A 72 13.33 -6.67 1.66
CA LYS A 72 14.43 -5.90 2.23
C LYS A 72 14.07 -5.57 3.67
N LYS A 73 14.82 -6.14 4.61
CA LYS A 73 14.72 -5.91 6.07
C LYS A 73 14.82 -4.44 6.47
N SER A 74 15.31 -3.59 5.57
CA SER A 74 15.34 -2.13 5.73
C SER A 74 13.95 -1.50 5.68
N ILE A 75 13.03 -2.01 4.84
CA ILE A 75 11.67 -1.46 4.69
C ILE A 75 10.87 -1.68 5.98
N GLU A 76 10.99 -2.86 6.61
CA GLU A 76 10.40 -3.14 7.93
C GLU A 76 10.88 -2.16 9.00
N ARG A 77 12.18 -1.81 9.01
CA ARG A 77 12.74 -0.83 9.96
C ARG A 77 12.22 0.59 9.75
N VAL A 78 12.00 1.00 8.50
CA VAL A 78 11.46 2.35 8.26
C VAL A 78 9.99 2.43 8.65
N HIS A 79 9.23 1.33 8.51
CA HIS A 79 7.86 1.27 9.03
C HIS A 79 7.77 1.37 10.54
N ASP A 80 8.65 0.68 11.25
CA ASP A 80 8.72 0.79 12.71
C ASP A 80 9.09 2.22 13.13
N ALA A 81 10.02 2.87 12.43
CA ALA A 81 10.40 4.26 12.68
C ALA A 81 9.25 5.25 12.44
N ILE A 82 8.48 5.07 11.35
CA ILE A 82 7.29 5.90 11.05
C ILE A 82 6.21 5.70 12.11
N GLY A 83 5.97 4.46 12.56
CA GLY A 83 4.99 4.17 13.61
C GLY A 83 5.36 4.84 14.94
N ILE A 84 6.64 4.78 15.33
CA ILE A 84 7.16 5.46 16.53
C ILE A 84 7.02 6.99 16.39
N LEU A 85 7.36 7.54 15.23
CA LEU A 85 7.23 8.97 14.96
C LEU A 85 5.77 9.44 15.11
N LEU A 86 4.80 8.67 14.61
CA LEU A 86 3.38 8.98 14.72
C LEU A 86 2.88 8.95 16.17
N ILE A 87 3.38 8.03 17.00
CA ILE A 87 3.08 7.99 18.44
C ILE A 87 3.61 9.24 19.13
N ILE A 88 4.84 9.64 18.83
CA ILE A 88 5.45 10.86 19.38
C ILE A 88 4.66 12.10 18.95
N LEU A 89 4.33 12.21 17.66
CA LEU A 89 3.51 13.31 17.13
C LEU A 89 2.12 13.37 17.76
N SER A 90 1.51 12.22 18.03
CA SER A 90 0.24 12.15 18.78
C SER A 90 0.37 12.69 20.19
N GLY A 91 1.45 12.36 20.90
CA GLY A 91 1.72 12.88 22.25
C GLY A 91 1.98 14.39 22.27
N VAL A 92 2.73 14.90 21.28
CA VAL A 92 2.99 16.34 21.11
C VAL A 92 1.69 17.07 20.76
N ALA A 93 0.89 16.54 19.85
CA ALA A 93 -0.43 17.07 19.51
C ALA A 93 -1.35 17.12 20.75
N PHE A 94 -1.32 16.08 21.59
CA PHE A 94 -2.05 16.04 22.87
C PHE A 94 -1.56 17.06 23.92
N TYR A 95 -0.33 17.58 23.78
CA TYR A 95 0.21 18.58 24.71
C TYR A 95 -0.04 20.03 24.24
N TYR A 96 -0.03 20.30 22.94
CA TYR A 96 -0.02 21.67 22.40
C TYR A 96 -1.31 22.17 21.73
N LEU A 97 -2.29 21.30 21.44
CA LEU A 97 -3.56 21.70 20.80
C LEU A 97 -4.65 22.07 21.84
N THR A 98 -5.72 22.74 21.41
CA THR A 98 -6.81 23.24 22.26
C THR A 98 -7.97 22.22 22.43
N PRO A 99 -8.73 22.26 23.55
CA PRO A 99 -9.47 21.10 24.07
C PRO A 99 -10.61 20.45 23.24
N PRO A 100 -11.32 21.10 22.30
CA PRO A 100 -12.40 20.38 21.63
C PRO A 100 -11.92 19.44 20.51
N LEU A 101 -10.88 19.81 19.76
CA LEU A 101 -10.40 19.04 18.60
C LEU A 101 -9.25 18.09 18.92
N GLN A 102 -8.56 18.32 20.04
CA GLN A 102 -7.36 17.59 20.42
C GLN A 102 -7.62 16.12 20.75
N TYR A 103 -8.72 15.81 21.45
CA TYR A 103 -9.07 14.42 21.78
C TYR A 103 -9.43 13.61 20.53
N ILE A 104 -10.16 14.20 19.60
CA ILE A 104 -10.56 13.54 18.34
C ILE A 104 -9.31 13.24 17.50
N LEU A 105 -8.42 14.23 17.35
CA LEU A 105 -7.16 14.07 16.64
C LEU A 105 -6.24 13.05 17.29
N ALA A 106 -6.08 13.09 18.62
CA ALA A 106 -5.23 12.16 19.34
C ALA A 106 -5.76 10.72 19.24
N ILE A 107 -7.07 10.51 19.39
CA ILE A 107 -7.68 9.17 19.24
C ILE A 107 -7.50 8.66 17.80
N ALA A 108 -7.76 9.50 16.79
CA ALA A 108 -7.59 9.12 15.39
C ALA A 108 -6.13 8.77 15.04
N LEU A 109 -5.17 9.54 15.54
CA LEU A 109 -3.74 9.29 15.34
C LEU A 109 -3.29 8.00 16.05
N LEU A 110 -3.76 7.77 17.27
CA LEU A 110 -3.39 6.61 18.08
C LEU A 110 -4.02 5.31 17.53
N SER A 111 -5.27 5.37 17.07
CA SER A 111 -5.91 4.29 16.31
C SER A 111 -5.20 4.02 14.99
N SER A 112 -4.77 5.06 14.26
CA SER A 112 -4.02 4.89 13.02
C SER A 112 -2.64 4.26 13.27
N ALA A 113 -1.92 4.69 14.31
CA ALA A 113 -0.62 4.16 14.69
C ALA A 113 -0.69 2.69 15.15
N THR A 114 -1.69 2.36 15.98
CA THR A 114 -1.91 0.96 16.42
C THR A 114 -2.32 0.06 15.26
N PHE A 115 -3.20 0.53 14.37
CA PHE A 115 -3.55 -0.20 13.15
C PHE A 115 -2.31 -0.42 12.27
N TRP A 116 -1.48 0.59 12.09
CA TRP A 116 -0.25 0.52 11.29
C TRP A 116 0.79 -0.46 11.86
N LEU A 117 0.95 -0.48 13.19
CA LEU A 117 1.81 -1.43 13.90
C LEU A 117 1.30 -2.88 13.82
N LEU A 118 -0.01 -3.09 14.01
CA LEU A 118 -0.64 -4.41 13.94
C LEU A 118 -0.72 -4.95 12.51
N TYR A 119 -0.83 -4.07 11.52
CA TYR A 119 -0.81 -4.40 10.11
C TYR A 119 0.56 -4.97 9.69
N ASN A 120 1.66 -4.59 10.35
CA ASN A 120 2.99 -5.17 10.15
C ASN A 120 3.12 -6.60 10.76
N ARG A 121 2.27 -7.53 10.31
CA ARG A 121 2.10 -8.90 10.84
C ARG A 121 3.31 -9.83 10.75
N ARG A 122 4.44 -9.44 10.15
CA ARG A 122 5.61 -10.33 10.00
C ARG A 122 6.47 -10.50 11.25
N ARG A 123 6.23 -9.72 12.32
CA ARG A 123 6.88 -9.91 13.63
C ARG A 123 6.56 -11.27 14.26
N TYR A 124 5.39 -11.85 13.97
CA TYR A 124 4.90 -13.07 14.62
C TYR A 124 5.70 -14.33 14.21
N HIS A 125 6.17 -14.42 12.96
CA HIS A 125 6.92 -15.58 12.49
C HIS A 125 8.32 -15.71 13.13
N TRP A 126 8.91 -14.60 13.60
CA TRP A 126 10.18 -14.62 14.35
C TRP A 126 10.02 -15.20 15.76
N PHE A 127 8.85 -15.01 16.37
CA PHE A 127 8.53 -15.57 17.68
C PHE A 127 8.20 -17.06 17.61
N ILE A 128 7.48 -17.50 16.57
CA ILE A 128 7.06 -18.90 16.43
C ILE A 128 8.22 -19.83 16.06
N LYS A 129 9.23 -19.37 15.30
CA LYS A 129 10.34 -20.24 14.87
C LYS A 129 11.41 -20.50 15.95
N LYS A 130 11.21 -19.96 17.17
CA LYS A 130 12.15 -20.09 18.30
C LYS A 130 11.67 -21.08 19.38
N HIS A 131 10.54 -21.74 19.16
CA HIS A 131 10.06 -22.89 19.93
C HIS A 131 9.89 -24.08 18.99
#